data_AF-A0A517TLC2-F1
#
_entry.id   AF-A0A517TLC2-F1
#
_cell.length_a   1.000
_cell.length_b   1.000
_cell.length_c   1.000
_cell.angle_alpha   90.00
_cell.angle_beta   90.00
_cell.angle_gamma   90.00
#
_symmetry.space_group_name_H-M   'P 1'
#
loop_
_entity.id
_entity.type
_entity.pdbx_description
1 polymer ?
#
loop_
_entity_poly.entity_id
_entity_poly.type
_entity_poly.pdbx_seq_one_letter_code
_entity_poly.pdbx_strand_id
1 'polypeptide(L)'
;MPPEPQAGRPIRVLTVGMKPAVNEALAERDDLEVAALTQGETEAKLQGRLRVLPYALRAKVSTAAARGVREAAAAWRPDVVQTYGSRPLAHTTLAFTGRRDRPPIVSYRGVTSVPSRLRLEDWITYLSPLVDAHACESAASRDGLMQGGVDPTKCFLAYNCLTRPPASGVGREALGEFDIPADATVVAMVANFRRVKGGDVLLEAARRLADLPNVYYLLLGEVRDRRLVSLANDPAIAPRVRLAGFRADAMDLATAADLFVMPSRAEALCVALLEAMSCGVCPIVSDAGGMKEAVRDGVDGLVVPKGSPEPLADAIRRLCQDPQERLAKGRSAADRFNAMFSREAVAERFARGYRELLNGGLRARQAA
;
A
#
# COMPACT_ATOMS: atom_id res chain seq x y z
N MET A 1 -19.53 -21.01 -24.46
CA MET A 1 -19.87 -20.79 -23.04
C MET A 1 -18.61 -21.00 -22.23
N PRO A 2 -18.17 -20.04 -21.40
CA PRO A 2 -17.23 -20.38 -20.34
C PRO A 2 -17.87 -21.47 -19.47
N PRO A 3 -17.09 -22.44 -18.95
CA PRO A 3 -17.63 -23.42 -18.02
C PRO A 3 -18.22 -22.67 -16.81
N GLU A 4 -19.47 -23.00 -16.46
CA GLU A 4 -20.01 -22.60 -15.16
C GLU A 4 -19.02 -23.05 -14.07
N PRO A 5 -18.66 -22.17 -13.12
CA PRO A 5 -17.84 -22.58 -12.00
C PRO A 5 -18.58 -23.69 -11.27
N GLN A 6 -18.03 -24.91 -11.33
CA GLN A 6 -18.53 -26.06 -10.57
C GLN A 6 -18.68 -25.63 -9.11
N ALA A 7 -19.93 -25.58 -8.64
CA ALA A 7 -20.23 -25.25 -7.25
C ALA A 7 -19.42 -26.18 -6.33
N GLY A 8 -18.49 -25.61 -5.57
CA GLY A 8 -17.71 -26.34 -4.57
C GLY A 8 -16.20 -26.51 -4.85
N ARG A 9 -15.66 -26.09 -6.01
CA ARG A 9 -14.19 -26.05 -6.21
C ARG A 9 -13.60 -24.65 -5.95
N PRO A 10 -12.43 -24.55 -5.30
CA PRO A 10 -11.73 -23.26 -5.11
C PRO A 10 -11.43 -22.54 -6.43
N ILE A 11 -11.43 -21.20 -6.40
CA ILE A 11 -11.02 -20.37 -7.55
C ILE A 11 -9.51 -20.45 -7.67
N ARG A 12 -9.03 -20.84 -8.85
CA ARG A 12 -7.60 -21.02 -9.13
C ARG A 12 -7.02 -19.70 -9.63
N VAL A 13 -6.28 -19.00 -8.77
CA VAL A 13 -5.63 -17.73 -9.07
C VAL A 13 -4.14 -17.90 -9.39
N LEU A 14 -3.72 -17.54 -10.60
CA LEU A 14 -2.31 -17.45 -10.98
C LEU A 14 -1.83 -16.02 -10.80
N THR A 15 -0.95 -15.79 -9.84
CA THR A 15 -0.36 -14.47 -9.60
C THR A 15 0.92 -14.31 -10.42
N VAL A 16 1.11 -13.15 -11.05
CA VAL A 16 2.30 -12.82 -11.84
C VAL A 16 2.91 -11.52 -11.33
N GLY A 17 4.17 -11.58 -10.90
CA GLY A 17 4.81 -10.49 -10.17
C GLY A 17 4.56 -10.57 -8.67
N MET A 18 5.30 -9.76 -7.92
CA MET A 18 5.45 -9.97 -6.49
C MET A 18 4.66 -8.94 -5.66
N LYS A 19 3.73 -9.45 -4.85
CA LYS A 19 3.15 -8.73 -3.70
C LYS A 19 2.94 -9.73 -2.56
N PRO A 20 3.99 -10.04 -1.77
CA PRO A 20 4.02 -11.23 -0.89
C PRO A 20 2.88 -11.23 0.12
N ALA A 21 2.67 -10.11 0.82
CA ALA A 21 1.57 -9.95 1.78
C ALA A 21 0.21 -10.36 1.22
N VAL A 22 -0.13 -9.88 0.02
CA VAL A 22 -1.41 -10.17 -0.62
C VAL A 22 -1.46 -11.61 -1.10
N ASN A 23 -0.39 -12.11 -1.71
CA ASN A 23 -0.35 -13.49 -2.20
C ASN A 23 -0.50 -14.51 -1.07
N GLU A 24 0.18 -14.29 0.05
CA GLU A 24 0.04 -15.15 1.24
C GLU A 24 -1.36 -15.05 1.83
N ALA A 25 -1.93 -13.84 1.94
CA ALA A 25 -3.30 -13.64 2.42
C ALA A 25 -4.34 -14.35 1.53
N LEU A 26 -4.15 -14.35 0.21
CA LEU A 26 -4.99 -15.11 -0.72
C LEU A 26 -4.83 -16.62 -0.53
N ALA A 27 -3.60 -17.10 -0.32
CA ALA A 27 -3.29 -18.52 -0.14
C ALA A 27 -3.77 -19.10 1.21
N GLU A 28 -4.13 -18.25 2.17
CA GLU A 28 -4.70 -18.68 3.45
C GLU A 28 -6.17 -19.06 3.36
N ARG A 29 -6.87 -18.61 2.32
CA ARG A 29 -8.28 -18.89 2.12
C ARG A 29 -8.50 -20.28 1.53
N ASP A 30 -9.52 -20.98 2.01
CA ASP A 30 -9.87 -22.31 1.50
C ASP A 30 -10.71 -22.26 0.21
N ASP A 31 -11.34 -21.12 -0.10
CA ASP A 31 -12.09 -20.91 -1.35
C ASP A 31 -11.20 -20.46 -2.53
N LEU A 32 -9.88 -20.31 -2.31
CA LEU A 32 -8.90 -19.98 -3.34
C LEU A 32 -7.77 -21.02 -3.38
N GLU A 33 -7.32 -21.36 -4.59
CA GLU A 33 -6.05 -22.06 -4.81
C GLU A 33 -5.10 -21.05 -5.49
N VAL A 34 -3.87 -20.87 -4.98
CA VAL A 34 -2.98 -19.80 -5.47
C VAL A 34 -1.63 -20.35 -5.94
N ALA A 35 -1.28 -20.05 -7.19
CA ALA A 35 0.07 -20.25 -7.73
C ALA A 35 0.72 -18.89 -8.04
N ALA A 36 2.04 -18.78 -7.92
CA ALA A 36 2.77 -17.53 -8.12
C ALA A 36 3.97 -17.66 -9.05
N LEU A 37 4.04 -16.80 -10.06
CA LEU A 37 5.22 -16.60 -10.88
C LEU A 37 6.05 -15.45 -10.29
N THR A 38 7.23 -15.78 -9.74
CA THR A 38 8.12 -14.80 -9.10
C THR A 38 9.59 -15.02 -9.46
N GLN A 39 10.44 -14.07 -9.10
CA GLN A 39 11.88 -14.05 -9.37
C GLN A 39 12.72 -14.34 -8.13
N GLY A 40 13.77 -15.16 -8.27
CA GLY A 40 14.91 -15.26 -7.34
C GLY A 40 14.72 -16.15 -6.11
N GLU A 41 15.63 -16.02 -5.12
CA GLU A 41 15.69 -16.78 -3.84
C GLU A 41 14.42 -16.73 -2.98
N THR A 42 13.42 -15.94 -3.39
CA THR A 42 12.09 -15.88 -2.78
C THR A 42 11.27 -17.17 -2.99
N GLU A 43 11.73 -18.08 -3.86
CA GLU A 43 11.28 -19.48 -3.93
C GLU A 43 11.32 -20.21 -2.58
N ALA A 44 12.23 -19.84 -1.68
CA ALA A 44 12.42 -20.53 -0.40
C ALA A 44 11.46 -20.11 0.72
N LYS A 45 10.87 -18.90 0.67
CA LYS A 45 10.03 -18.37 1.77
C LYS A 45 8.53 -18.64 1.64
N LEU A 46 8.07 -19.08 0.47
CA LEU A 46 6.64 -19.30 0.17
C LEU A 46 6.25 -20.79 0.17
N GLN A 47 7.15 -21.67 0.62
CA GLN A 47 6.93 -23.12 0.65
C GLN A 47 5.94 -23.50 1.74
N GLY A 48 4.79 -24.04 1.32
CA GLY A 48 3.73 -24.57 2.18
C GLY A 48 2.41 -24.70 1.41
N ARG A 49 1.86 -23.57 0.93
CA ARG A 49 0.59 -23.48 0.18
C ARG A 49 0.69 -22.79 -1.19
N LEU A 50 1.81 -22.13 -1.49
CA LEU A 50 1.98 -21.37 -2.73
C LEU A 50 2.96 -22.08 -3.69
N ARG A 51 2.50 -22.44 -4.89
CA ARG A 51 3.39 -23.01 -5.90
C ARG A 51 4.15 -21.90 -6.62
N VAL A 52 5.48 -21.88 -6.49
CA VAL A 52 6.34 -20.90 -7.16
C VAL A 52 6.80 -21.42 -8.52
N LEU A 53 6.75 -20.56 -9.54
CA LEU A 53 7.26 -20.82 -10.89
C LEU A 53 8.28 -19.73 -11.28
N PRO A 54 9.40 -20.10 -11.94
CA PRO A 54 10.47 -19.17 -12.27
C PRO A 54 10.01 -18.14 -13.30
N TYR A 55 10.34 -16.88 -13.06
CA TYR A 55 9.96 -15.74 -13.89
C TYR A 55 11.16 -14.83 -14.15
N ALA A 56 11.25 -14.16 -15.31
CA ALA A 56 12.39 -13.30 -15.65
C ALA A 56 11.96 -11.87 -16.02
N LEU A 57 12.08 -10.92 -15.09
CA LEU A 57 11.84 -9.48 -15.26
C LEU A 57 13.12 -8.75 -15.69
N ARG A 58 13.56 -8.95 -16.94
CA ARG A 58 14.69 -8.15 -17.48
C ARG A 58 14.25 -6.88 -18.19
N ALA A 59 13.07 -6.91 -18.83
CA ALA A 59 12.54 -5.79 -19.61
C ALA A 59 11.04 -5.62 -19.36
N LYS A 60 10.48 -4.51 -19.86
CA LYS A 60 9.03 -4.22 -19.85
C LYS A 60 8.26 -5.07 -20.86
N VAL A 61 8.91 -5.39 -21.98
CA VAL A 61 8.39 -6.26 -23.04
C VAL A 61 9.37 -7.41 -23.19
N SER A 62 8.90 -8.64 -22.98
CA SER A 62 9.73 -9.84 -23.09
C SER A 62 8.88 -11.01 -23.57
N THR A 63 9.21 -11.53 -24.76
CA THR A 63 8.55 -12.71 -25.35
C THR A 63 8.84 -13.98 -24.54
N ALA A 64 10.05 -14.10 -23.98
CA ALA A 64 10.42 -15.19 -23.10
C ALA A 64 9.59 -15.19 -21.81
N ALA A 65 9.42 -14.03 -21.16
CA ALA A 65 8.59 -13.91 -19.97
C ALA A 65 7.11 -14.17 -20.29
N ALA A 66 6.60 -13.65 -21.41
CA ALA A 66 5.23 -13.93 -21.88
C ALA A 66 5.01 -15.41 -22.20
N ARG A 67 6.01 -16.09 -22.77
CA ARG A 67 5.98 -17.55 -22.98
C ARG A 67 5.91 -18.30 -21.66
N GLY A 68 6.71 -17.91 -20.66
CA GLY A 68 6.66 -18.50 -19.32
C GLY A 68 5.30 -18.34 -18.64
N VAL A 69 4.70 -17.14 -18.72
CA VAL A 69 3.33 -16.89 -18.22
C VAL A 69 2.32 -17.81 -18.91
N ARG A 70 2.43 -17.97 -20.23
CA ARG A 70 1.55 -18.84 -21.01
C ARG A 70 1.71 -20.31 -20.66
N GLU A 71 2.94 -20.80 -20.55
CA GLU A 71 3.25 -22.20 -20.19
C GLU A 71 2.75 -22.51 -18.77
N ALA A 72 2.96 -21.60 -17.83
CA ALA A 72 2.42 -21.72 -16.48
C ALA A 72 0.89 -21.75 -16.47
N ALA A 73 0.23 -20.85 -17.21
CA ALA A 73 -1.23 -20.84 -17.31
C ALA A 73 -1.77 -22.11 -18.01
N ALA A 74 -1.08 -22.64 -19.02
CA ALA A 74 -1.48 -23.89 -19.67
C ALA A 74 -1.32 -25.11 -18.75
N ALA A 75 -0.22 -25.17 -18.01
CA ALA A 75 0.07 -26.27 -17.08
C ALA A 75 -0.85 -26.23 -15.85
N TRP A 76 -1.06 -25.03 -15.30
CA TRP A 76 -1.82 -24.89 -14.07
C TRP A 76 -3.30 -24.66 -14.31
N ARG A 77 -3.76 -24.16 -15.46
CA ARG A 77 -5.17 -23.87 -15.78
C ARG A 77 -5.87 -22.98 -14.74
N PRO A 78 -5.44 -21.71 -14.59
CA PRO A 78 -6.09 -20.76 -13.69
C PRO A 78 -7.50 -20.40 -14.16
N ASP A 79 -8.37 -20.08 -13.21
CA ASP A 79 -9.62 -19.38 -13.43
C ASP A 79 -9.39 -17.86 -13.58
N VAL A 80 -8.36 -17.30 -12.91
CA VAL A 80 -8.00 -15.87 -12.98
C VAL A 80 -6.49 -15.69 -13.00
N VAL A 81 -5.98 -14.73 -13.78
CA VAL A 81 -4.59 -14.28 -13.73
C VAL A 81 -4.50 -12.91 -13.06
N GLN A 82 -3.96 -12.87 -11.85
CA GLN A 82 -3.74 -11.64 -11.08
C GLN A 82 -2.33 -11.11 -11.31
N THR A 83 -2.19 -9.86 -11.73
CA THR A 83 -0.87 -9.28 -12.07
C THR A 83 -0.53 -8.12 -11.14
N TYR A 84 0.73 -8.04 -10.69
CA TYR A 84 1.20 -6.97 -9.81
C TYR A 84 2.21 -6.08 -10.51
N GLY A 85 1.81 -4.84 -10.78
CA GLY A 85 2.67 -3.85 -11.42
C GLY A 85 2.75 -3.99 -12.94
N SER A 86 3.39 -2.99 -13.55
CA SER A 86 3.23 -2.74 -14.98
C SER A 86 4.05 -3.67 -15.88
N ARG A 87 5.14 -4.29 -15.39
CA ARG A 87 5.92 -5.25 -16.19
C ARG A 87 5.24 -6.63 -16.24
N PRO A 88 4.82 -7.23 -15.11
CA PRO A 88 4.02 -8.46 -15.12
C PRO A 88 2.75 -8.36 -15.94
N LEU A 89 2.06 -7.21 -15.85
CA LEU A 89 0.88 -6.96 -16.67
C LEU A 89 1.20 -6.97 -18.17
N ALA A 90 2.28 -6.29 -18.60
CA ALA A 90 2.68 -6.27 -20.01
C ALA A 90 3.07 -7.66 -20.54
N HIS A 91 3.75 -8.47 -19.72
CA HIS A 91 4.09 -9.84 -20.11
C HIS A 91 2.86 -10.73 -20.19
N THR A 92 1.88 -10.52 -19.30
CA THR A 92 0.62 -11.28 -19.27
C THR A 92 -0.28 -10.91 -20.45
N THR A 93 -0.44 -9.62 -20.77
CA THR A 93 -1.20 -9.20 -21.96
C THR A 93 -0.56 -9.76 -23.23
N LEU A 94 0.77 -9.66 -23.36
CA LEU A 94 1.51 -10.25 -24.48
C LEU A 94 1.37 -11.78 -24.56
N ALA A 95 1.31 -12.49 -23.43
CA ALA A 95 1.16 -13.94 -23.39
C ALA A 95 -0.14 -14.44 -24.05
N PHE A 96 -1.19 -13.62 -23.98
CA PHE A 96 -2.54 -13.95 -24.43
C PHE A 96 -3.03 -13.13 -25.64
N THR A 97 -2.18 -12.28 -26.23
CA THR A 97 -2.50 -11.58 -27.49
C THR A 97 -2.92 -12.57 -28.57
N GLY A 98 -4.08 -12.31 -29.20
CA GLY A 98 -4.64 -13.15 -30.26
C GLY A 98 -5.34 -14.42 -29.79
N ARG A 99 -5.42 -14.68 -28.47
CA ARG A 99 -6.10 -15.87 -27.92
C ARG A 99 -7.51 -15.53 -27.43
N ARG A 100 -8.49 -16.32 -27.90
CA ARG A 100 -9.89 -16.22 -27.45
C ARG A 100 -10.15 -17.03 -26.18
N ASP A 101 -9.52 -18.19 -26.06
CA ASP A 101 -9.58 -19.02 -24.86
C ASP A 101 -8.43 -18.64 -23.93
N ARG A 102 -8.73 -17.76 -22.98
CA ARG A 102 -7.80 -17.28 -21.94
C ARG A 102 -8.54 -17.05 -20.63
N PRO A 103 -7.88 -17.22 -19.48
CA PRO A 103 -8.41 -16.74 -18.20
C PRO A 103 -8.56 -15.21 -18.22
N PRO A 104 -9.55 -14.66 -17.49
CA PRO A 104 -9.61 -13.24 -17.18
C PRO A 104 -8.33 -12.72 -16.54
N ILE A 105 -7.89 -11.54 -16.97
CA ILE A 105 -6.69 -10.86 -16.48
C ILE A 105 -7.12 -9.73 -15.55
N VAL A 106 -6.66 -9.79 -14.30
CA VAL A 106 -6.86 -8.76 -13.29
C VAL A 106 -5.52 -8.06 -13.05
N SER A 107 -5.53 -6.74 -13.15
CA SER A 107 -4.36 -5.92 -12.78
C SER A 107 -4.48 -5.36 -11.37
N TYR A 108 -3.36 -5.27 -10.66
CA TYR A 108 -3.25 -4.49 -9.44
C TYR A 108 -2.67 -3.10 -9.72
N ARG A 109 -3.31 -2.04 -9.22
CA ARG A 109 -2.85 -0.65 -9.37
C ARG A 109 -2.65 0.01 -8.01
N GLY A 110 -1.39 0.31 -7.68
CA GLY A 110 -0.97 1.02 -6.46
C GLY A 110 -0.32 2.38 -6.71
N VAL A 111 -0.72 3.08 -7.77
CA VAL A 111 -0.28 4.47 -8.03
C VAL A 111 -1.45 5.28 -8.54
N THR A 112 -1.40 6.59 -8.31
CA THR A 112 -2.45 7.55 -8.67
C THR A 112 -2.22 8.23 -10.02
N SER A 113 -1.15 7.87 -10.74
CA SER A 113 -0.87 8.47 -12.04
C SER A 113 -1.90 8.04 -13.09
N VAL A 114 -2.39 9.02 -13.83
CA VAL A 114 -3.35 8.84 -14.93
C VAL A 114 -2.63 8.18 -16.12
N PRO A 115 -3.06 6.99 -16.57
CA PRO A 115 -2.49 6.38 -17.76
C PRO A 115 -2.90 7.18 -19.00
N SER A 116 -2.05 7.20 -20.02
CA SER A 116 -2.26 7.99 -21.23
C SER A 116 -2.30 7.11 -22.47
N ARG A 117 -3.30 7.33 -23.33
CA ARG A 117 -3.37 6.73 -24.67
C ARG A 117 -2.25 7.21 -25.62
N LEU A 118 -1.41 8.16 -25.21
CA LEU A 118 -0.24 8.54 -26.01
C LEU A 118 0.99 7.69 -25.66
N ARG A 119 0.92 6.90 -24.58
CA ARG A 119 2.03 6.08 -24.11
C ARG A 119 1.78 4.62 -24.46
N LEU A 120 2.64 4.07 -25.32
CA LEU A 120 2.58 2.65 -25.69
C LEU A 120 2.59 1.74 -24.46
N GLU A 121 3.34 2.12 -23.42
CA GLU A 121 3.41 1.36 -22.17
C GLU A 121 2.05 1.19 -21.48
N ASP A 122 1.16 2.19 -21.56
CA ASP A 122 -0.16 2.14 -20.94
C ASP A 122 -1.12 1.31 -21.81
N TRP A 123 -1.02 1.40 -23.14
CA TRP A 123 -1.79 0.58 -24.09
C TRP A 123 -1.54 -0.92 -23.95
N ILE A 124 -0.28 -1.32 -23.75
CA ILE A 124 0.05 -2.75 -23.55
C ILE A 124 -0.19 -3.20 -22.09
N THR A 125 -0.64 -2.30 -21.20
CA THR A 125 -0.90 -2.60 -19.80
C THR A 125 -2.31 -2.20 -19.37
N TYR A 126 -2.45 -1.11 -18.62
CA TYR A 126 -3.70 -0.75 -17.94
C TYR A 126 -4.82 -0.34 -18.90
N LEU A 127 -4.48 0.11 -20.11
CA LEU A 127 -5.44 0.44 -21.17
C LEU A 127 -5.62 -0.70 -22.18
N SER A 128 -4.98 -1.86 -21.96
CA SER A 128 -5.10 -2.99 -22.86
C SER A 128 -6.52 -3.56 -22.82
N PRO A 129 -7.15 -3.84 -23.98
CA PRO A 129 -8.47 -4.47 -24.02
C PRO A 129 -8.48 -5.89 -23.44
N LEU A 130 -7.30 -6.50 -23.27
CA LEU A 130 -7.14 -7.81 -22.65
C LEU A 130 -7.27 -7.77 -21.12
N VAL A 131 -7.25 -6.59 -20.50
CA VAL A 131 -7.47 -6.47 -19.05
C VAL A 131 -8.97 -6.45 -18.78
N ASP A 132 -9.42 -7.43 -18.01
CA ASP A 132 -10.84 -7.64 -17.72
C ASP A 132 -11.26 -6.91 -16.45
N ALA A 133 -10.35 -6.77 -15.48
CA ALA A 133 -10.58 -5.98 -14.27
C ALA A 133 -9.30 -5.34 -13.67
N HIS A 134 -9.50 -4.35 -12.80
CA HIS A 134 -8.49 -3.61 -12.07
C HIS A 134 -8.80 -3.64 -10.57
N ALA A 135 -7.99 -4.40 -9.83
CA ALA A 135 -7.89 -4.33 -8.38
C ALA A 135 -7.13 -3.05 -8.00
N CYS A 136 -7.87 -2.07 -7.48
CA CYS A 136 -7.37 -0.76 -7.14
C CYS A 136 -6.97 -0.72 -5.66
N GLU A 137 -5.76 -0.24 -5.37
CA GLU A 137 -5.24 -0.11 -4.00
C GLU A 137 -6.00 0.94 -3.17
N SER A 138 -6.63 1.89 -3.84
CA SER A 138 -7.42 2.96 -3.24
C SER A 138 -8.39 3.55 -4.25
N ALA A 139 -9.39 4.28 -3.77
CA ALA A 139 -10.28 5.09 -4.60
C ALA A 139 -9.47 6.06 -5.48
N ALA A 140 -8.41 6.68 -4.94
CA ALA A 140 -7.54 7.56 -5.72
C ALA A 140 -6.84 6.85 -6.89
N SER A 141 -6.41 5.60 -6.72
CA SER A 141 -5.82 4.81 -7.81
C SER A 141 -6.86 4.42 -8.87
N ARG A 142 -8.10 4.12 -8.45
CA ARG A 142 -9.24 3.86 -9.33
C ARG A 142 -9.59 5.10 -10.15
N ASP A 143 -9.74 6.23 -9.48
CA ASP A 143 -10.13 7.48 -10.12
C ASP A 143 -9.08 7.91 -11.16
N GLY A 144 -7.79 7.68 -10.88
CA GLY A 144 -6.71 7.88 -11.85
C GLY A 144 -6.83 6.99 -13.10
N LEU A 145 -7.21 5.72 -12.94
CA LEU A 145 -7.49 4.82 -14.08
C LEU A 145 -8.70 5.32 -14.89
N MET A 146 -9.78 5.71 -14.21
CA MET A 146 -11.01 6.23 -14.85
C MET A 146 -10.73 7.51 -15.65
N GLN A 147 -9.95 8.43 -15.09
CA GLN A 147 -9.50 9.63 -15.80
C GLN A 147 -8.69 9.31 -17.07
N GLY A 148 -7.97 8.19 -17.08
CA GLY A 148 -7.24 7.69 -18.26
C GLY A 148 -8.12 6.97 -19.28
N GLY A 149 -9.42 6.85 -19.03
CA GLY A 149 -10.40 6.22 -19.91
C GLY A 149 -10.61 4.73 -19.68
N VAL A 150 -10.26 4.21 -18.49
CA VAL A 150 -10.67 2.86 -18.06
C VAL A 150 -12.14 2.88 -17.65
N ASP A 151 -12.89 1.87 -18.10
CA ASP A 151 -14.29 1.69 -17.74
C ASP A 151 -14.44 1.46 -16.21
N PRO A 152 -15.26 2.26 -15.51
CA PRO A 152 -15.49 2.10 -14.07
C PRO A 152 -15.98 0.72 -13.66
N THR A 153 -16.73 0.03 -14.54
CA THR A 153 -17.26 -1.32 -14.28
C THR A 153 -16.16 -2.40 -14.23
N LYS A 154 -14.96 -2.07 -14.71
CA LYS A 154 -13.78 -2.94 -14.60
C LYS A 154 -13.01 -2.74 -13.30
N CYS A 155 -13.37 -1.77 -12.46
CA CYS A 155 -12.57 -1.43 -11.29
C CYS A 155 -13.25 -1.87 -9.99
N PHE A 156 -12.47 -2.50 -9.09
CA PHE A 156 -12.90 -2.78 -7.72
C PHE A 156 -11.81 -2.45 -6.72
N LEU A 157 -12.18 -2.11 -5.49
CA LEU A 157 -11.22 -1.81 -4.42
C LEU A 157 -10.74 -3.09 -3.76
N ALA A 158 -9.42 -3.24 -3.65
CA ALA A 158 -8.78 -4.41 -3.06
C ALA A 158 -7.80 -4.10 -1.93
N TYR A 159 -7.36 -2.83 -1.80
CA TYR A 159 -6.38 -2.37 -0.81
C TYR A 159 -5.09 -3.19 -0.75
N ASN A 160 -4.22 -2.84 0.20
CA ASN A 160 -3.00 -3.55 0.54
C ASN A 160 -3.08 -4.03 1.99
N CYS A 161 -2.36 -5.11 2.30
CA CYS A 161 -2.18 -5.64 3.65
C CYS A 161 -0.70 -5.78 3.98
N LEU A 162 -0.42 -6.07 5.26
CA LEU A 162 0.93 -6.32 5.76
C LEU A 162 1.29 -7.80 5.64
N THR A 163 2.55 -8.12 5.38
CA THR A 163 3.06 -9.51 5.50
C THR A 163 3.10 -9.91 6.96
N ARG A 164 3.65 -9.02 7.79
CA ARG A 164 3.71 -9.15 9.25
C ARG A 164 3.50 -7.76 9.84
N PRO A 165 2.62 -7.58 10.82
CA PRO A 165 2.59 -6.33 11.57
C PRO A 165 3.93 -6.11 12.29
N PRO A 166 4.32 -4.86 12.59
CA PRO A 166 5.48 -4.59 13.44
C PRO A 166 5.41 -5.36 14.75
N ALA A 167 6.57 -5.61 15.36
CA ALA A 167 6.63 -6.29 16.65
C ALA A 167 5.85 -5.48 17.70
N SER A 168 4.81 -6.09 18.28
CA SER A 168 4.12 -5.53 19.43
C SER A 168 5.05 -5.58 20.64
N GLY A 169 5.18 -4.47 21.37
CA GLY A 169 5.91 -4.43 22.65
C GLY A 169 7.31 -3.84 22.60
N VAL A 170 7.71 -3.19 21.50
CA VAL A 170 8.84 -2.24 21.56
C VAL A 170 8.39 -1.04 22.39
N GLY A 171 8.86 -0.99 23.63
CA GLY A 171 8.51 0.06 24.56
C GLY A 171 9.29 1.34 24.30
N ARG A 172 8.92 2.39 25.05
CA ARG A 172 9.55 3.71 25.01
C ARG A 172 11.07 3.64 25.22
N GLU A 173 11.56 2.65 25.95
CA GLU A 173 12.99 2.44 26.20
C GLU A 173 13.83 2.29 24.93
N ALA A 174 13.27 1.76 23.85
CA ALA A 174 13.97 1.61 22.58
C ALA A 174 14.33 2.95 21.94
N LEU A 175 13.63 4.03 22.30
CA LEU A 175 13.90 5.38 21.80
C LEU A 175 15.07 6.06 22.51
N GLY A 176 15.58 5.47 23.61
CA GLY A 176 16.69 6.03 24.39
C GLY A 176 18.00 6.15 23.61
N GLU A 177 18.22 5.30 22.60
CA GLU A 177 19.40 5.38 21.73
C GLU A 177 19.47 6.66 20.89
N PHE A 178 18.37 7.41 20.79
CA PHE A 178 18.29 8.66 20.04
C PHE A 178 18.38 9.90 20.92
N ASP A 179 18.80 9.79 22.19
CA ASP A 179 18.85 10.92 23.12
C ASP A 179 17.49 11.67 23.20
N ILE A 180 16.40 10.90 23.22
CA ILE A 180 15.03 11.40 23.39
C ILE A 180 14.67 11.23 24.88
N PRO A 181 14.25 12.30 25.59
CA PRO A 181 13.80 12.19 26.97
C PRO A 181 12.62 11.23 27.13
N ALA A 182 12.59 10.47 28.23
CA ALA A 182 11.58 9.45 28.45
C ALA A 182 10.14 10.02 28.53
N ASP A 183 10.00 11.24 29.04
CA ASP A 183 8.75 11.98 29.18
C ASP A 183 8.39 12.83 27.95
N ALA A 184 9.23 12.85 26.92
CA ALA A 184 8.96 13.57 25.68
C ALA A 184 7.82 12.94 24.88
N THR A 185 7.00 13.75 24.22
CA THR A 185 6.05 13.25 23.20
C THR A 185 6.79 13.07 21.89
N VAL A 186 6.73 11.87 21.30
CA VAL A 186 7.47 11.52 20.09
C VAL A 186 6.57 11.46 18.88
N VAL A 187 6.93 12.22 17.85
CA VAL A 187 6.33 12.23 16.52
C VAL A 187 7.23 11.46 15.57
N ALA A 188 6.80 10.28 15.12
CA ALA A 188 7.55 9.44 14.21
C ALA A 188 7.09 9.61 12.75
N MET A 189 8.03 9.52 11.82
CA MET A 189 7.78 9.40 10.39
C MET A 189 8.74 8.38 9.78
N VAL A 190 8.20 7.37 9.11
CA VAL A 190 8.99 6.33 8.42
C VAL A 190 8.85 6.49 6.91
N ALA A 191 9.93 6.86 6.22
CA ALA A 191 9.91 7.10 4.77
C ALA A 191 11.30 7.08 4.13
N ASN A 192 11.36 6.93 2.80
CA ASN A 192 12.59 7.19 2.03
C ASN A 192 12.84 8.68 1.72
N PHE A 193 12.21 9.57 2.52
CA PHE A 193 12.31 11.03 2.50
C PHE A 193 12.59 11.70 1.15
N ARG A 194 11.94 11.22 0.09
CA ARG A 194 11.79 11.97 -1.15
C ARG A 194 10.85 13.15 -0.86
N ARG A 195 11.00 14.25 -1.59
CA ARG A 195 10.13 15.44 -1.45
C ARG A 195 8.63 15.12 -1.46
N VAL A 196 8.20 14.10 -2.20
CA VAL A 196 6.78 13.68 -2.22
C VAL A 196 6.26 13.22 -0.85
N LYS A 197 7.12 12.74 0.06
CA LYS A 197 6.75 12.23 1.39
C LYS A 197 6.44 13.33 2.40
N GLY A 198 6.85 14.58 2.14
CA GLY A 198 6.50 15.72 2.98
C GLY A 198 7.31 15.86 4.26
N GLY A 199 8.50 15.26 4.38
CA GLY A 199 9.34 15.45 5.57
C GLY A 199 9.69 16.93 5.81
N ASP A 200 9.84 17.72 4.73
CA ASP A 200 10.00 19.17 4.80
C ASP A 200 8.79 19.86 5.42
N VAL A 201 7.57 19.40 5.12
CA VAL A 201 6.32 19.91 5.71
C VAL A 201 6.29 19.61 7.21
N LEU A 202 6.72 18.41 7.62
CA LEU A 202 6.81 18.05 9.05
C LEU A 202 7.80 18.95 9.81
N LEU A 203 8.99 19.20 9.25
CA LEU A 203 9.97 20.05 9.93
C LEU A 203 9.58 21.54 9.92
N GLU A 204 8.87 22.01 8.89
CA GLU A 204 8.26 23.35 8.92
C GLU A 204 7.14 23.46 9.97
N ALA A 205 6.34 22.40 10.15
CA ALA A 205 5.37 22.33 11.24
C ALA A 205 6.08 22.33 12.61
N ALA A 206 7.19 21.61 12.74
CA ALA A 206 7.99 21.58 13.96
C ALA A 206 8.50 22.97 14.39
N ARG A 207 8.88 23.83 13.43
CA ARG A 207 9.27 25.23 13.71
C ARG A 207 8.14 26.05 14.33
N ARG A 208 6.90 25.78 13.92
CA ARG A 208 5.69 26.42 14.46
C ARG A 208 5.28 25.88 15.83
N LEU A 209 5.93 24.80 16.27
CA LEU A 209 5.77 24.16 17.58
C LEU A 209 7.03 24.32 18.44
N ALA A 210 7.76 25.43 18.25
CA ALA A 210 8.94 25.76 19.05
C ALA A 210 8.60 26.03 20.53
N ASP A 211 7.37 26.47 20.80
CA ASP A 211 6.81 26.67 22.14
C ASP A 211 6.42 25.35 22.84
N LEU A 212 6.48 24.21 22.15
CA LEU A 212 6.33 22.88 22.73
C LEU A 212 7.70 22.19 22.81
N PRO A 213 8.54 22.49 23.81
CA PRO A 213 9.91 21.98 23.90
C PRO A 213 9.95 20.46 24.13
N ASN A 214 8.89 19.88 24.67
CA ASN A 214 8.83 18.45 24.99
C ASN A 214 8.35 17.56 23.82
N VAL A 215 8.30 18.10 22.59
CA VAL A 215 7.90 17.35 21.38
C VAL A 215 9.13 17.08 20.52
N TYR A 216 9.41 15.79 20.30
CA TYR A 216 10.56 15.28 19.55
C TYR A 216 10.11 14.62 18.24
N TYR A 217 10.93 14.73 17.21
CA TYR A 217 10.63 14.26 15.86
C TYR A 217 11.63 13.19 15.45
N LEU A 218 11.17 11.95 15.33
CA LEU A 218 11.99 10.81 14.94
C LEU A 218 11.71 10.45 13.46
N LEU A 219 12.68 10.75 12.61
CA LEU A 219 12.59 10.53 11.17
C LEU A 219 13.44 9.31 10.79
N LEU A 220 12.77 8.23 10.42
CA LEU A 220 13.35 6.91 10.17
C LEU A 220 13.31 6.59 8.68
N GLY A 221 14.48 6.38 8.09
CA GLY A 221 14.66 6.05 6.68
C GLY A 221 15.70 6.92 5.97
N GLU A 222 16.02 6.54 4.74
CA GLU A 222 17.06 7.18 3.92
C GLU A 222 16.65 8.59 3.49
N VAL A 223 17.48 9.60 3.78
CA VAL A 223 17.22 10.99 3.39
C VAL A 223 17.58 11.23 1.92
N ARG A 224 16.57 11.51 1.08
CA ARG A 224 16.72 11.76 -0.37
C ARG A 224 16.38 13.19 -0.78
N ASP A 225 16.11 14.06 0.19
CA ASP A 225 15.84 15.49 -0.02
C ASP A 225 16.82 16.32 0.80
N ARG A 226 17.69 17.07 0.13
CA ARG A 226 18.69 17.93 0.78
C ARG A 226 18.06 19.05 1.61
N ARG A 227 16.86 19.51 1.23
CA ARG A 227 16.13 20.53 2.00
C ARG A 227 15.79 20.02 3.41
N LEU A 228 15.48 18.74 3.53
CA LEU A 228 15.16 18.13 4.82
C LEU A 228 16.34 18.22 5.79
N VAL A 229 17.56 17.94 5.31
CA VAL A 229 18.79 18.05 6.12
C VAL A 229 19.00 19.49 6.59
N SER A 230 18.81 20.47 5.69
CA SER A 230 18.91 21.88 6.06
C SER A 230 17.89 22.31 7.11
N LEU A 231 16.64 21.84 7.00
CA LEU A 231 15.59 22.13 7.98
C LEU A 231 15.87 21.45 9.32
N ALA A 232 16.36 20.20 9.31
CA ALA A 232 16.70 19.47 10.53
C ALA A 232 17.82 20.14 11.34
N ASN A 233 18.73 20.85 10.67
CA ASN A 233 19.81 21.60 11.30
C ASN A 233 19.42 23.03 11.72
N ASP A 234 18.17 23.44 11.54
CA ASP A 234 17.70 24.75 11.99
C ASP A 234 17.78 24.83 13.53
N PRO A 235 18.48 25.83 14.11
CA PRO A 235 18.68 25.92 15.56
C PRO A 235 17.39 25.92 16.38
N ALA A 236 16.25 26.35 15.81
CA ALA A 236 14.97 26.37 16.51
C ALA A 236 14.37 24.96 16.76
N ILE A 237 14.79 23.95 15.99
CA ILE A 237 14.24 22.59 16.09
C ILE A 237 15.31 21.50 16.18
N ALA A 238 16.56 21.76 15.79
CA ALA A 238 17.64 20.79 15.76
C ALA A 238 17.80 19.99 17.06
N PRO A 239 17.67 20.56 18.28
CA PRO A 239 17.75 19.79 19.52
C PRO A 239 16.69 18.69 19.66
N ARG A 240 15.59 18.75 18.89
CA ARG A 240 14.42 17.86 18.98
C ARG A 240 14.21 17.00 17.73
N VAL A 241 15.00 17.17 16.68
CA VAL A 241 14.91 16.37 15.45
C VAL A 241 15.96 15.27 15.48
N ARG A 242 15.57 14.04 15.13
CA ARG A 242 16.45 12.89 15.00
C ARG A 242 16.29 12.28 13.61
N LEU A 243 17.32 12.43 12.79
CA LEU A 243 17.42 11.75 11.50
C LEU A 243 18.13 10.41 11.70
N ALA A 244 17.37 9.33 11.84
CA ALA A 244 17.89 8.01 12.21
C ALA A 244 18.48 7.21 11.03
N GLY A 245 18.35 7.71 9.80
CA GLY A 245 18.80 7.02 8.60
C GLY A 245 18.00 5.74 8.31
N PHE A 246 18.46 4.94 7.34
CA PHE A 246 17.80 3.68 7.00
C PHE A 246 17.98 2.65 8.12
N ARG A 247 16.87 2.05 8.57
CA ARG A 247 16.83 1.03 9.61
C ARG A 247 15.90 -0.12 9.22
N ALA A 248 16.30 -1.35 9.56
CA ALA A 248 15.48 -2.54 9.32
C ALA A 248 14.30 -2.64 10.29
N ASP A 249 14.48 -2.14 11.52
CA ASP A 249 13.53 -2.07 12.62
C ASP A 249 12.81 -0.71 12.70
N ALA A 250 12.82 0.07 11.61
CA ALA A 250 12.27 1.43 11.58
C ALA A 250 10.81 1.49 12.05
N MET A 251 9.98 0.53 11.63
CA MET A 251 8.59 0.50 12.06
C MET A 251 8.43 0.06 13.52
N ASP A 252 9.26 -0.87 13.99
CA ASP A 252 9.25 -1.29 15.39
C ASP A 252 9.61 -0.12 16.33
N LEU A 253 10.52 0.78 15.91
CA LEU A 253 10.79 2.02 16.63
C LEU A 253 9.66 3.04 16.52
N ALA A 254 9.06 3.18 15.33
CA ALA A 254 7.98 4.12 15.11
C ALA A 254 6.72 3.76 15.92
N THR A 255 6.55 2.49 16.30
CA THR A 255 5.43 2.05 17.14
C THR A 255 5.61 2.37 18.62
N ALA A 256 6.84 2.68 19.06
CA ALA A 256 7.13 3.23 20.37
C ALA A 256 6.88 4.76 20.48
N ALA A 257 6.53 5.41 19.37
CA ALA A 257 6.19 6.83 19.34
C ALA A 257 4.74 7.09 19.74
N ASP A 258 4.42 8.35 20.06
CA ASP A 258 3.07 8.76 20.43
C ASP A 258 2.18 9.05 19.21
N LEU A 259 2.80 9.57 18.16
CA LEU A 259 2.14 10.01 16.94
C LEU A 259 2.90 9.48 15.72
N PHE A 260 2.16 9.02 14.73
CA PHE A 260 2.72 8.70 13.41
C PHE A 260 2.27 9.74 12.39
N VAL A 261 3.21 10.40 11.73
CA VAL A 261 2.91 11.53 10.84
C VAL A 261 3.35 11.22 9.40
N MET A 262 2.41 11.38 8.46
CA MET A 262 2.66 11.16 7.03
C MET A 262 2.03 12.28 6.18
N PRO A 263 2.68 13.44 6.06
CA PRO A 263 2.15 14.64 5.39
C PRO A 263 2.48 14.63 3.89
N SER A 264 2.28 13.48 3.26
CA SER A 264 2.68 13.26 1.87
C SER A 264 1.93 14.16 0.88
N ARG A 265 2.54 14.44 -0.26
CA ARG A 265 1.91 15.23 -1.34
C ARG A 265 1.14 14.33 -2.32
N ALA A 266 1.53 13.06 -2.44
CA ALA A 266 0.87 12.07 -3.27
C ALA A 266 1.17 10.65 -2.75
N GLU A 267 0.14 9.86 -2.48
CA GLU A 267 0.24 8.44 -2.09
C GLU A 267 -0.99 7.67 -2.60
N ALA A 268 -0.81 6.47 -3.14
CA ALA A 268 -1.95 5.59 -3.43
C ALA A 268 -2.48 4.98 -2.14
N LEU A 269 -1.59 4.40 -1.34
CA LEU A 269 -1.80 3.99 0.05
C LEU A 269 -0.41 3.82 0.68
N CYS A 270 -0.22 4.24 1.93
CA CYS A 270 1.07 4.16 2.59
C CYS A 270 1.16 2.90 3.47
N VAL A 271 2.11 2.00 3.19
CA VAL A 271 2.32 0.79 4.00
C VAL A 271 2.73 1.16 5.44
N ALA A 272 3.63 2.14 5.61
CA ALA A 272 4.05 2.61 6.94
C ALA A 272 2.89 3.18 7.78
N LEU A 273 1.88 3.78 7.13
CA LEU A 273 0.64 4.16 7.81
C LEU A 273 -0.11 2.92 8.31
N LEU A 274 -0.29 1.90 7.46
CA LEU A 274 -1.00 0.69 7.86
C LEU A 274 -0.27 -0.03 9.00
N GLU A 275 1.07 -0.05 8.98
CA GLU A 275 1.90 -0.59 10.05
C GLU A 275 1.68 0.17 11.37
N ALA A 276 1.72 1.51 11.33
CA ALA A 276 1.44 2.35 12.51
C ALA A 276 0.00 2.15 13.05
N MET A 277 -0.99 2.11 12.16
CA MET A 277 -2.40 1.86 12.53
C MET A 277 -2.55 0.47 13.17
N SER A 278 -1.88 -0.56 12.64
CA SER A 278 -1.97 -1.92 13.18
C SER A 278 -1.46 -2.04 14.63
N CYS A 279 -0.58 -1.13 15.05
CA CYS A 279 -0.07 -1.05 16.41
C CYS A 279 -0.79 -0.01 17.28
N GLY A 280 -1.85 0.61 16.76
CA GLY A 280 -2.64 1.60 17.48
C GLY A 280 -1.93 2.94 17.71
N VAL A 281 -0.91 3.27 16.92
CA VAL A 281 -0.27 4.60 16.97
C VAL A 281 -1.19 5.60 16.27
N CYS A 282 -1.51 6.71 16.94
CA CYS A 282 -2.41 7.72 16.40
C CYS A 282 -1.82 8.39 15.15
N PRO A 283 -2.46 8.27 13.97
CA PRO A 283 -1.94 8.83 12.74
C PRO A 283 -2.41 10.28 12.51
N ILE A 284 -1.51 11.13 11.98
CA ILE A 284 -1.84 12.40 11.33
C ILE A 284 -1.34 12.32 9.89
N VAL A 285 -2.26 12.44 8.93
CA VAL A 285 -1.96 12.22 7.52
C VAL A 285 -2.42 13.38 6.67
N SER A 286 -1.77 13.59 5.54
CA SER A 286 -2.30 14.49 4.51
C SER A 286 -3.57 13.92 3.86
N ASP A 287 -4.40 14.77 3.25
CA ASP A 287 -5.52 14.40 2.37
C ASP A 287 -5.10 13.82 1.00
N ALA A 288 -3.83 13.44 0.84
CA ALA A 288 -3.26 12.92 -0.39
C ALA A 288 -3.74 11.49 -0.70
N GLY A 289 -4.36 11.32 -1.86
CA GLY A 289 -4.74 10.03 -2.44
C GLY A 289 -5.48 9.11 -1.46
N GLY A 290 -4.99 7.89 -1.22
CA GLY A 290 -5.67 6.92 -0.35
C GLY A 290 -5.47 7.13 1.15
N MET A 291 -4.72 8.16 1.57
CA MET A 291 -4.49 8.44 3.00
C MET A 291 -5.79 8.84 3.72
N LYS A 292 -6.61 9.69 3.09
CA LYS A 292 -7.94 10.10 3.59
C LYS A 292 -9.01 9.00 3.53
N GLU A 293 -8.72 7.90 2.83
CA GLU A 293 -9.58 6.72 2.77
C GLU A 293 -9.21 5.72 3.89
N ALA A 294 -7.92 5.63 4.20
CA ALA A 294 -7.41 4.83 5.30
C ALA A 294 -7.80 5.41 6.66
N VAL A 295 -7.59 6.72 6.87
CA VAL A 295 -7.88 7.43 8.12
C VAL A 295 -9.18 8.24 7.97
N ARG A 296 -10.17 7.95 8.81
CA ARG A 296 -11.37 8.80 8.94
C ARG A 296 -11.03 9.99 9.83
N ASP A 297 -11.10 11.19 9.26
CA ASP A 297 -10.76 12.42 9.97
C ASP A 297 -11.59 12.59 11.26
N GLY A 298 -10.91 12.98 12.34
CA GLY A 298 -11.49 13.13 13.67
C GLY A 298 -11.81 11.82 14.40
N VAL A 299 -11.80 10.67 13.73
CA VAL A 299 -12.18 9.36 14.31
C VAL A 299 -10.96 8.47 14.54
N ASP A 300 -10.26 8.13 13.47
CA ASP A 300 -9.12 7.20 13.49
C ASP A 300 -7.77 7.93 13.54
N GLY A 301 -7.79 9.26 13.62
CA GLY A 301 -6.64 10.12 13.43
C GLY A 301 -7.07 11.50 12.98
N LEU A 302 -6.13 12.27 12.43
CA LEU A 302 -6.42 13.58 11.84
C LEU A 302 -5.95 13.62 10.39
N VAL A 303 -6.77 14.22 9.52
CA VAL A 303 -6.46 14.43 8.11
C VAL A 303 -6.25 15.92 7.87
N VAL A 304 -5.10 16.30 7.34
CA VAL A 304 -4.74 17.71 7.09
C VAL A 304 -4.56 17.98 5.60
N PRO A 305 -4.74 19.22 5.12
CA PRO A 305 -4.42 19.58 3.75
C PRO A 305 -2.95 19.26 3.39
N LYS A 306 -2.73 18.56 2.28
CA LYS A 306 -1.37 18.23 1.82
C LYS A 306 -0.54 19.48 1.53
N GLY A 307 0.73 19.45 1.92
CA GLY A 307 1.68 20.54 1.66
C GLY A 307 1.51 21.77 2.54
N SER A 308 0.67 21.71 3.58
CA SER A 308 0.39 22.81 4.50
C SER A 308 0.98 22.54 5.90
N PRO A 309 2.10 23.19 6.29
CA PRO A 309 2.72 22.98 7.60
C PRO A 309 1.87 23.47 8.77
N GLU A 310 1.03 24.48 8.55
CA GLU A 310 0.23 25.11 9.62
C GLU A 310 -0.88 24.19 10.16
N PRO A 311 -1.80 23.66 9.33
CA PRO A 311 -2.75 22.65 9.79
C PRO A 311 -2.08 21.41 10.40
N LEU A 312 -0.89 21.03 9.90
CA LEU A 312 -0.15 19.92 10.46
C LEU A 312 0.36 20.24 11.88
N ALA A 313 0.88 21.45 12.10
CA ALA A 313 1.32 21.90 13.41
C ALA A 313 0.15 21.93 14.40
N ASP A 314 -1.02 22.45 13.98
CA ASP A 314 -2.22 22.51 14.82
C ASP A 314 -2.73 21.11 15.21
N ALA A 315 -2.71 20.17 14.25
CA ALA A 315 -3.07 18.78 14.50
C ALA A 315 -2.11 18.09 15.49
N ILE A 316 -0.81 18.30 15.34
CA ILE A 316 0.20 17.77 16.28
C ILE A 316 -0.01 18.39 17.66
N ARG A 317 -0.15 19.73 17.76
CA ARG A 317 -0.38 20.45 19.02
C ARG A 317 -1.59 19.89 19.77
N ARG A 318 -2.73 19.75 19.08
CA ARG A 318 -3.97 19.19 19.63
C ARG A 318 -3.73 17.83 20.28
N LEU A 319 -3.12 16.90 19.55
CA LEU A 319 -2.91 15.54 20.04
C LEU A 319 -1.78 15.44 21.07
N CYS A 320 -0.83 16.39 21.09
CA CYS A 320 0.16 16.50 22.16
C CYS A 320 -0.48 16.99 23.46
N GLN A 321 -1.45 17.90 23.39
CA GLN A 321 -2.14 18.50 24.53
C GLN A 321 -3.26 17.64 25.11
N ASP A 322 -3.82 16.72 24.33
CA ASP A 322 -4.84 15.76 24.78
C ASP A 322 -4.41 14.30 24.56
N PRO A 323 -3.71 13.69 25.55
CA PRO A 323 -3.32 12.29 25.49
C PRO A 323 -4.51 11.31 25.43
N GLN A 324 -5.67 11.66 26.00
CA GLN A 324 -6.84 10.79 25.98
C GLN A 324 -7.43 10.70 24.58
N GLU A 325 -7.56 11.85 23.90
CA GLU A 325 -7.95 11.89 22.50
C GLU A 325 -6.94 11.12 21.63
N ARG A 326 -5.64 11.34 21.83
CA ARG A 326 -4.59 10.63 21.09
C ARG A 326 -4.72 9.11 21.23
N LEU A 327 -4.84 8.59 22.44
CA LEU A 327 -4.99 7.16 22.70
C LEU A 327 -6.31 6.59 22.14
N ALA A 328 -7.40 7.35 22.21
CA ALA A 328 -8.69 6.93 21.65
C ALA A 328 -8.64 6.80 20.13
N LYS A 329 -8.03 7.78 19.43
CA LYS A 329 -7.84 7.72 17.97
C LYS A 329 -6.90 6.59 17.56
N GLY A 330 -5.83 6.36 18.33
CA GLY A 330 -4.93 5.21 18.13
C GLY A 330 -5.65 3.86 18.18
N ARG A 331 -6.51 3.64 19.19
CA ARG A 331 -7.35 2.43 19.26
C ARG A 331 -8.30 2.32 18.06
N SER A 332 -8.97 3.41 17.69
CA SER A 332 -9.86 3.43 16.53
C SER A 332 -9.12 3.15 15.21
N ALA A 333 -7.87 3.61 15.07
CA ALA A 333 -7.00 3.28 13.94
C ALA A 333 -6.69 1.78 13.87
N ALA A 334 -6.43 1.12 15.00
CA ALA A 334 -6.22 -0.32 15.05
C ALA A 334 -7.49 -1.10 14.66
N ASP A 335 -8.65 -0.70 15.17
CA ASP A 335 -9.94 -1.31 14.79
C ASP A 335 -10.21 -1.13 13.29
N ARG A 336 -9.94 0.06 12.75
CA ARG A 336 -10.05 0.37 11.32
C ARG A 336 -9.09 -0.50 10.51
N PHE A 337 -7.86 -0.69 10.96
CA PHE A 337 -6.90 -1.59 10.34
C PHE A 337 -7.42 -3.02 10.28
N ASN A 338 -7.89 -3.57 11.41
CA ASN A 338 -8.41 -4.93 11.49
C ASN A 338 -9.63 -5.13 10.57
N ALA A 339 -10.53 -4.15 10.50
CA ALA A 339 -11.72 -4.24 9.66
C ALA A 339 -11.45 -4.12 8.14
N MET A 340 -10.40 -3.38 7.75
CA MET A 340 -10.23 -2.95 6.35
C MET A 340 -8.93 -3.42 5.70
N PHE A 341 -7.85 -3.51 6.46
CA PHE A 341 -6.49 -3.67 5.95
C PHE A 341 -5.79 -4.93 6.49
N SER A 342 -6.47 -5.72 7.32
CA SER A 342 -6.03 -7.06 7.69
C SER A 342 -5.89 -7.96 6.47
N ARG A 343 -5.08 -9.02 6.59
CA ARG A 343 -4.85 -9.98 5.52
C ARG A 343 -6.16 -10.64 5.10
N GLU A 344 -6.98 -11.03 6.06
CA GLU A 344 -8.29 -11.63 5.88
C GLU A 344 -9.24 -10.67 5.14
N ALA A 345 -9.31 -9.41 5.59
CA ALA A 345 -10.19 -8.40 5.01
C ALA A 345 -9.77 -8.06 3.56
N VAL A 346 -8.48 -7.97 3.28
CA VAL A 346 -7.95 -7.74 1.92
C VAL A 346 -8.20 -8.95 1.03
N ALA A 347 -7.91 -10.16 1.49
CA ALA A 347 -8.12 -11.38 0.73
C ALA A 347 -9.61 -11.59 0.39
N GLU A 348 -10.54 -11.29 1.31
CA GLU A 348 -11.98 -11.33 1.03
C GLU A 348 -12.38 -10.35 -0.08
N ARG A 349 -11.80 -9.14 -0.13
CA ARG A 349 -12.10 -8.17 -1.21
C ARG A 349 -11.66 -8.68 -2.58
N PHE A 350 -10.47 -9.28 -2.65
CA PHE A 350 -9.99 -9.92 -3.88
C PHE A 350 -10.87 -11.12 -4.26
N ALA A 351 -11.15 -12.03 -3.33
CA ALA A 351 -11.99 -13.20 -3.57
C ALA A 351 -13.38 -12.82 -4.08
N ARG A 352 -13.99 -11.78 -3.49
CA ARG A 352 -15.24 -11.21 -3.97
C ARG A 352 -15.10 -10.62 -5.38
N GLY A 353 -14.05 -9.84 -5.65
CA GLY A 353 -13.77 -9.30 -6.98
C GLY A 353 -13.61 -10.39 -8.04
N TYR A 354 -12.94 -11.50 -7.73
CA TYR A 354 -12.82 -12.64 -8.62
C TYR A 354 -14.17 -13.32 -8.88
N ARG A 355 -14.97 -13.57 -7.83
CA ARG A 355 -16.33 -14.13 -7.98
C ARG A 355 -17.20 -13.26 -8.86
N GLU A 356 -17.21 -11.95 -8.63
CA GLU A 356 -17.99 -11.00 -9.43
C GLU A 356 -17.50 -10.93 -10.88
N LEU A 357 -16.20 -11.05 -11.12
CA LEU A 357 -15.64 -11.12 -12.47
C LEU A 357 -16.09 -12.38 -13.20
N LEU A 358 -15.95 -13.55 -12.56
CA LEU A 358 -16.27 -14.85 -13.17
C LEU A 358 -17.78 -15.01 -13.43
N ASN A 359 -18.63 -14.41 -12.60
CA ASN A 359 -20.08 -14.44 -12.76
C ASN A 359 -20.64 -13.31 -13.65
N GLY A 360 -19.78 -12.42 -14.18
CA GLY A 360 -20.20 -11.24 -14.95
C GLY A 360 -20.84 -10.11 -14.12
N GLY A 361 -20.88 -10.26 -12.79
CA GLY A 361 -21.52 -9.33 -11.85
C GLY A 361 -20.82 -7.98 -11.69
N LEU A 362 -19.52 -7.87 -12.01
CA LEU A 362 -18.80 -6.58 -12.00
C LEU A 362 -19.45 -5.53 -12.91
N ARG A 363 -20.03 -5.97 -14.05
CA ARG A 363 -20.72 -5.07 -15.00
C ARG A 363 -22.16 -4.75 -14.59
N ALA A 364 -22.79 -5.58 -13.77
CA ALA A 364 -24.20 -5.45 -13.39
C ALA A 364 -24.43 -4.48 -12.21
N ARG A 365 -23.45 -4.33 -11.31
CA ARG A 365 -23.58 -3.57 -10.04
C ARG A 365 -23.65 -2.04 -10.15
N GLN A 366 -23.39 -1.48 -11.33
CA GLN A 366 -23.40 -0.02 -11.57
C GLN A 366 -24.42 0.39 -12.66
N ALA A 367 -25.15 -0.57 -13.22
CA ALA A 367 -26.31 -0.30 -14.07
C ALA A 367 -27.62 -0.14 -13.27
N ALA A 368 -27.57 -0.43 -11.96
CA ALA A 368 -28.58 -0.15 -10.95
C ALA A 368 -28.01 0.86 -9.96
#